data_AF-A0A7V8A577-F1
#
_entry.id   AF-A0A7V8A577-F1
#
_cell.length_a   1.000
_cell.length_b   1.000
_cell.length_c   1.000
_cell.angle_alpha   90.00
_cell.angle_beta   90.00
_cell.angle_gamma   90.00
#
_symmetry.space_group_name_H-M   'P 1'
#
loop_
_entity.id
_entity.type
_entity.pdbx_description
1 polymer ?
#
loop_
_entity_poly.entity_id
_entity_poly.type
_entity_poly.pdbx_seq_one_letter_code
_entity_poly.pdbx_strand_id
1 'polypeptide(L)'
;MEFFSVIGKKLSAKYDSWNLNFFFILIGSIAVSPILLFFDWPALISNNLNLLLWVFLYGAMIFGFGNYFFMKSMNYLEAGELMIFANFEPVLSVILASLILSEKLMPLQIVGFVFILTAIFLIAKTDSKYIALEG
;
A
#
# COMPACT_ATOMS: atom_id res chain seq x y z
N MET A 1 -8.10 4.35 1.25
CA MET A 1 -7.02 4.96 0.44
C MET A 1 -7.44 6.24 -0.27
N GLU A 2 -8.70 6.38 -0.70
CA GLU A 2 -9.12 7.56 -1.50
C GLU A 2 -8.95 8.92 -0.82
N PHE A 3 -9.21 9.02 0.49
CA PHE A 3 -8.98 10.28 1.22
C PHE A 3 -7.49 10.66 1.25
N PHE A 4 -6.62 9.65 1.40
CA PHE A 4 -5.16 9.85 1.39
C PHE A 4 -4.64 10.16 0.00
N SER A 5 -5.18 9.56 -1.07
CA SER A 5 -4.76 9.87 -2.44
C SER A 5 -5.22 11.26 -2.89
N VAL A 6 -6.43 11.70 -2.52
CA VAL A 6 -6.92 13.05 -2.86
C VAL A 6 -6.14 14.14 -2.12
N ILE A 7 -5.90 13.98 -0.82
CA ILE A 7 -5.12 14.94 -0.03
C ILE A 7 -3.63 14.84 -0.36
N GLY A 8 -3.11 13.62 -0.49
CA GLY A 8 -1.72 13.33 -0.85
C GLY A 8 -1.35 13.94 -2.20
N LYS A 9 -2.23 13.85 -3.20
CA LYS A 9 -2.01 14.47 -4.53
C LYS A 9 -2.03 16.00 -4.50
N LYS A 10 -2.91 16.61 -3.69
CA LYS A 10 -2.91 18.07 -3.48
C LYS A 10 -1.64 18.54 -2.79
N LEU A 11 -1.11 17.76 -1.85
CA LEU A 11 0.10 18.12 -1.12
C LEU A 11 1.38 17.78 -1.89
N SER A 12 1.42 16.71 -2.67
CA SER A 12 2.58 16.34 -3.51
C SER A 12 2.84 17.38 -4.62
N ALA A 13 1.80 18.08 -5.07
CA ALA A 13 1.92 19.19 -6.00
C ALA A 13 2.61 20.45 -5.38
N LYS A 14 2.63 20.57 -4.05
CA LYS A 14 3.21 21.73 -3.33
C LYS A 14 4.49 21.41 -2.57
N TYR A 15 4.69 20.16 -2.18
CA TYR A 15 5.81 19.73 -1.35
C TYR A 15 6.57 18.59 -2.02
N ASP A 16 7.90 18.61 -1.87
CA ASP A 16 8.74 17.51 -2.31
C ASP A 16 8.27 16.19 -1.67
N SER A 17 8.17 15.15 -2.50
CA SER A 17 7.68 13.83 -2.12
C SER A 17 8.49 13.22 -0.97
N TRP A 18 9.77 13.59 -0.84
CA TRP A 18 10.59 13.16 0.29
C TRP A 18 10.08 13.71 1.64
N ASN A 19 9.84 15.01 1.72
CA ASN A 19 9.43 15.67 2.96
C ASN A 19 8.01 15.27 3.35
N LEU A 20 7.12 15.14 2.37
CA LEU A 20 5.76 14.71 2.60
C LEU A 20 5.71 13.29 3.20
N ASN A 21 6.58 12.38 2.72
CA ASN A 21 6.61 10.99 3.16
C ASN A 21 7.12 10.91 4.61
N PHE A 22 8.15 11.71 4.91
CA PHE A 22 8.68 11.85 6.26
C PHE A 22 7.60 12.27 7.25
N PHE A 23 6.81 13.31 6.95
CA PHE A 23 5.73 13.76 7.84
C PHE A 23 4.62 12.72 7.99
N PHE A 24 4.22 12.04 6.91
CA PHE A 24 3.20 10.99 6.99
C PHE A 24 3.65 9.81 7.86
N ILE A 25 4.87 9.32 7.68
CA ILE A 25 5.42 8.24 8.49
C ILE A 25 5.57 8.69 9.95
N LEU A 26 6.05 9.91 10.20
CA LEU A 26 6.22 10.44 11.55
C LEU A 26 4.88 10.54 12.29
N ILE A 27 3.88 11.16 11.68
CA ILE A 27 2.55 11.32 12.27
C ILE A 27 1.90 9.96 12.48
N GLY A 28 1.98 9.06 11.49
CA GLY A 28 1.45 7.70 11.59
C GLY A 28 2.09 6.91 12.72
N SER A 29 3.41 7.02 12.89
CA SER A 29 4.16 6.36 13.96
C SER A 29 3.74 6.87 15.33
N ILE A 30 3.60 8.19 15.49
CA ILE A 30 3.14 8.79 16.75
C ILE A 30 1.70 8.38 17.06
N ALA A 31 0.81 8.39 16.05
CA ALA A 31 -0.60 8.03 16.23
C ALA A 31 -0.80 6.57 16.65
N VAL A 32 0.06 5.67 16.17
CA VAL A 32 0.03 4.23 16.51
C VAL A 32 0.75 3.95 17.84
N SER A 33 1.71 4.78 18.25
CA SER A 33 2.51 4.55 19.46
C SER A 33 1.72 4.27 20.76
N PRO A 34 0.52 4.83 21.03
CA PRO A 34 -0.24 4.51 22.24
C PRO A 34 -0.72 3.06 22.29
N ILE A 35 -0.86 2.38 21.13
CA ILE A 35 -1.21 0.95 21.08
C ILE A 35 -0.14 0.10 21.79
N LEU A 36 1.11 0.57 21.80
CA LEU A 36 2.21 -0.13 22.48
C LEU A 36 2.00 -0.25 23.99
N LEU A 37 1.15 0.60 24.59
CA LEU A 37 0.84 0.57 26.02
C LEU A 37 -0.14 -0.56 26.41
N PHE A 38 -0.82 -1.17 25.44
CA PHE A 38 -1.83 -2.21 25.68
C PHE A 38 -1.31 -3.64 25.51
N PHE A 39 -0.03 -3.81 25.17
CA PHE A 39 0.58 -5.11 24.87
C PHE A 39 1.97 -5.23 25.50
N ASP A 40 2.31 -6.41 26.00
CA ASP A 40 3.63 -6.71 26.59
C ASP A 40 4.71 -6.95 25.51
N TRP A 41 4.99 -5.92 24.70
CA TRP A 41 6.03 -5.92 23.68
C TRP A 41 7.47 -6.19 24.18
N PRO A 42 7.88 -5.86 25.43
CA PRO A 42 9.24 -6.12 25.89
C PRO A 42 9.65 -7.61 25.80
N ALA A 43 8.71 -8.54 25.93
CA ALA A 43 8.98 -9.97 25.84
C ALA A 43 9.28 -10.45 24.39
N LEU A 44 8.70 -9.78 23.39
CA LEU A 44 8.89 -10.08 21.95
C LEU A 44 10.19 -9.51 21.39
N ILE A 45 10.63 -8.35 21.89
CA ILE A 45 11.77 -7.60 21.35
C ILE A 45 13.09 -7.93 22.07
N SER A 46 13.06 -8.21 23.38
CA SER A 46 14.26 -8.40 24.19
C SER A 46 15.05 -9.69 23.89
N ASN A 47 14.41 -10.71 23.32
CA ASN A 47 15.00 -12.04 23.17
C ASN A 47 15.57 -12.35 21.77
N ASN A 48 15.36 -11.50 20.76
CA ASN A 48 15.81 -11.78 19.38
C ASN A 48 16.14 -10.51 18.58
N LEU A 49 17.40 -10.08 18.64
CA LEU A 49 17.92 -8.97 17.81
C LEU A 49 17.70 -9.18 16.31
N ASN A 50 17.74 -10.43 15.83
CA ASN A 50 17.44 -10.76 14.44
C ASN A 50 15.99 -10.44 14.08
N LEU A 51 15.03 -10.72 14.97
CA LEU A 51 13.62 -10.45 14.71
C LEU A 51 13.36 -8.93 14.67
N LEU A 52 14.00 -8.18 15.56
CA LEU A 52 13.96 -6.72 15.53
C LEU A 52 14.54 -6.16 14.22
N LEU A 53 15.65 -6.70 13.75
CA LEU A 53 16.26 -6.31 12.47
C LEU A 53 15.31 -6.60 11.29
N TRP A 54 14.69 -7.77 11.25
CA TRP A 54 13.72 -8.11 10.20
C TRP A 54 12.51 -7.18 10.22
N VAL A 55 11.93 -6.90 11.39
CA VAL A 55 10.81 -5.96 11.51
C VAL A 55 11.22 -4.55 11.05
N PHE A 56 12.41 -4.09 11.43
CA PHE A 56 12.92 -2.79 11.00
C PHE A 56 13.15 -2.74 9.49
N LEU A 57 13.77 -3.76 8.90
CA LEU A 57 14.01 -3.84 7.46
C LEU A 57 12.71 -3.91 6.66
N TYR A 58 11.75 -4.72 7.09
CA TYR A 58 10.42 -4.78 6.47
C TYR A 58 9.68 -3.45 6.59
N GLY A 59 9.70 -2.83 7.77
CA GLY A 59 9.11 -1.51 7.99
C GLY A 59 9.74 -0.44 7.10
N ALA A 60 11.06 -0.36 7.08
CA ALA A 60 11.79 0.60 6.24
C ALA A 60 11.56 0.37 4.74
N MET A 61 11.52 -0.88 4.29
CA MET A 61 11.32 -1.23 2.89
C MET A 61 9.90 -0.92 2.42
N ILE A 62 8.89 -1.39 3.18
CA ILE A 62 7.48 -1.23 2.81
C ILE A 62 7.03 0.22 3.03
N PHE A 63 7.25 0.77 4.23
CA PHE A 63 6.77 2.12 4.54
C PHE A 63 7.67 3.21 3.96
N GLY A 64 8.99 3.05 3.97
CA GLY A 64 9.91 4.05 3.44
C GLY A 64 9.84 4.13 1.92
N PHE A 65 10.23 3.05 1.24
CA PHE A 65 10.30 3.05 -0.23
C PHE A 65 8.93 2.93 -0.89
N GLY A 66 8.05 2.06 -0.39
CA GLY A 66 6.71 1.85 -0.95
C GLY A 66 5.89 3.14 -0.98
N ASN A 67 5.75 3.85 0.15
CA ASN A 67 5.02 5.12 0.18
C ASN A 67 5.73 6.21 -0.63
N TYR A 68 7.06 6.25 -0.64
CA TYR A 68 7.79 7.22 -1.47
C TYR A 68 7.46 7.02 -2.96
N PHE A 69 7.53 5.79 -3.47
CA PHE A 69 7.19 5.50 -4.86
C PHE A 69 5.73 5.79 -5.15
N PHE A 70 4.82 5.45 -4.22
CA PHE A 70 3.41 5.74 -4.36
C PHE A 70 3.14 7.25 -4.47
N MET A 71 3.69 8.06 -3.57
CA MET A 71 3.57 9.52 -3.65
C MET A 71 4.25 10.11 -4.88
N LYS A 72 5.41 9.59 -5.27
CA LYS A 72 6.09 10.02 -6.49
C LYS A 72 5.22 9.73 -7.71
N SER A 73 4.56 8.58 -7.76
CA SER A 73 3.63 8.23 -8.84
C SER A 73 2.46 9.19 -8.95
N MET A 74 2.03 9.82 -7.84
CA MET A 74 0.96 10.84 -7.87
C MET A 74 1.31 12.08 -8.69
N ASN A 75 2.61 12.36 -8.89
CA ASN A 75 3.07 13.47 -9.71
C ASN A 75 3.10 13.14 -11.20
N TYR A 76 3.03 11.85 -11.57
CA TYR A 76 3.13 11.40 -12.96
C TYR A 76 1.83 10.77 -13.50
N LEU A 77 0.96 10.28 -12.62
CA LEU A 77 -0.26 9.56 -13.00
C LEU A 77 -1.51 10.30 -12.55
N GLU A 78 -2.56 10.24 -13.37
CA GLU A 78 -3.87 10.75 -13.02
C GLU A 78 -4.55 9.92 -11.92
N ALA A 79 -5.58 10.48 -11.27
CA ALA A 79 -6.23 9.80 -10.14
C ALA A 79 -6.83 8.45 -10.54
N GLY A 80 -7.45 8.36 -11.72
CA GLY A 80 -7.97 7.10 -12.26
C GLY A 80 -6.88 6.06 -12.54
N GLU A 81 -5.77 6.48 -13.13
CA GLU A 81 -4.64 5.58 -13.41
C GLU A 81 -4.03 5.01 -12.11
N LEU A 82 -3.85 5.86 -11.09
CA LEU A 82 -3.39 5.43 -9.76
C LEU A 82 -4.32 4.40 -9.14
N MET A 83 -5.63 4.55 -9.31
CA MET A 83 -6.61 3.60 -8.78
C MET A 83 -6.50 2.25 -9.48
N ILE A 84 -6.25 2.22 -10.79
CA ILE A 84 -6.01 0.96 -11.50
C ILE A 84 -4.75 0.27 -10.96
N PHE A 85 -3.64 1.00 -10.80
CA PHE A 85 -2.40 0.42 -10.26
C PHE A 85 -2.52 -0.02 -8.79
N ALA A 86 -3.21 0.75 -7.95
CA ALA A 86 -3.44 0.38 -6.56
C ALA A 86 -4.27 -0.91 -6.45
N ASN A 87 -5.18 -1.14 -7.39
CA ASN A 87 -5.96 -2.37 -7.46
C ASN A 87 -5.13 -3.59 -7.89
N PHE A 88 -3.99 -3.42 -8.55
CA PHE A 88 -3.08 -4.54 -8.86
C PHE A 88 -2.30 -5.04 -7.64
N GLU A 89 -2.11 -4.20 -6.61
CA GLU A 89 -1.40 -4.57 -5.38
C GLU A 89 -1.95 -5.86 -4.74
N PRO A 90 -3.27 -6.03 -4.48
CA PRO A 90 -3.79 -7.27 -3.91
C PRO A 90 -3.60 -8.48 -4.83
N VAL A 91 -3.67 -8.29 -6.16
CA VAL A 91 -3.47 -9.37 -7.14
C VAL A 91 -2.02 -9.89 -7.08
N LEU A 92 -1.06 -8.97 -7.15
CA LEU A 92 0.36 -9.30 -7.03
C LEU A 92 0.67 -9.90 -5.66
N SER A 93 0.05 -9.40 -4.59
CA SER A 93 0.22 -9.92 -3.24
C SER A 93 -0.19 -11.38 -3.14
N VAL A 94 -1.35 -11.77 -3.70
CA VAL A 94 -1.82 -13.17 -3.69
C VAL A 94 -0.87 -14.07 -4.51
N ILE A 95 -0.44 -13.61 -5.68
CA ILE A 95 0.51 -14.36 -6.52
C ILE A 95 1.84 -14.56 -5.78
N LEU A 96 2.43 -13.49 -5.25
CA LEU A 96 3.70 -13.53 -4.54
C LEU A 96 3.60 -14.33 -3.24
N ALA A 97 2.49 -14.25 -2.50
CA ALA A 97 2.26 -15.08 -1.33
C ALA A 97 2.25 -16.57 -1.71
N SER A 98 1.55 -16.94 -2.78
CA SER A 98 1.53 -18.34 -3.24
C SER A 98 2.91 -18.86 -3.68
N LEU A 99 3.72 -18.00 -4.32
CA LEU A 99 5.03 -18.38 -4.84
C LEU A 99 6.14 -18.40 -3.78
N ILE A 100 6.18 -17.37 -2.92
CA ILE A 100 7.26 -17.17 -1.95
C ILE A 100 7.00 -17.97 -0.67
N LEU A 101 5.76 -17.94 -0.15
CA LEU A 101 5.41 -18.65 1.08
C LEU A 101 5.00 -20.11 0.80
N SER A 102 4.88 -20.51 -0.46
CA SER A 102 4.40 -21.85 -0.88
C SER A 102 3.03 -22.21 -0.27
N GLU A 103 2.19 -21.21 -0.02
CA GLU A 103 0.86 -21.42 0.54
C GLU A 103 -0.07 -22.05 -0.51
N LYS A 104 -0.74 -23.15 -0.12
CA LYS A 104 -1.76 -23.77 -0.95
C LYS A 104 -3.03 -22.92 -0.89
N LEU A 105 -3.36 -22.26 -2.00
CA LEU A 105 -4.59 -21.51 -2.12
C LEU A 105 -5.81 -22.42 -1.99
N MET A 106 -6.66 -22.13 -1.02
CA MET A 106 -7.94 -22.83 -0.87
C MET A 106 -8.85 -22.52 -2.06
N PRO A 107 -9.76 -23.43 -2.46
CA PRO A 107 -10.70 -23.19 -3.55
C PRO A 107 -11.50 -21.88 -3.38
N LEU A 108 -11.87 -21.54 -2.15
CA LEU A 108 -12.58 -20.30 -1.84
C LEU A 108 -11.72 -19.03 -2.08
N GLN A 109 -10.41 -19.10 -1.80
CA GLN A 109 -9.48 -17.99 -2.09
C GLN A 109 -9.32 -17.79 -3.60
N ILE A 110 -9.32 -18.86 -4.38
CA ILE A 110 -9.28 -18.79 -5.86
C ILE A 110 -10.52 -18.09 -6.39
N VAL A 111 -11.71 -18.42 -5.87
CA VAL A 111 -12.96 -17.73 -6.25
C VAL A 111 -12.88 -16.24 -5.90
N GLY A 112 -12.41 -15.89 -4.70
CA GLY A 112 -12.21 -14.50 -4.29
C GLY A 112 -11.23 -13.75 -5.20
N PHE A 113 -10.12 -14.39 -5.57
CA PHE A 113 -9.13 -13.83 -6.49
C PHE A 113 -9.71 -13.54 -7.89
N VAL A 114 -10.48 -14.47 -8.45
CA VAL A 114 -11.18 -14.27 -9.73
C VAL A 114 -12.20 -13.14 -9.63
N PHE A 115 -12.90 -13.02 -8.51
CA PHE A 115 -13.87 -11.94 -8.29
C PHE A 115 -13.20 -10.56 -8.23
N ILE A 116 -12.07 -10.46 -7.53
CA ILE A 116 -11.25 -9.25 -7.48
C ILE A 116 -10.77 -8.88 -8.89
N LEU A 117 -10.17 -9.82 -9.63
CA LEU A 117 -9.72 -9.56 -11.01
C LEU A 117 -10.85 -9.06 -11.92
N THR A 118 -12.04 -9.63 -11.78
CA THR A 118 -13.22 -9.22 -12.54
C THR A 118 -13.64 -7.80 -12.19
N ALA A 119 -13.67 -7.45 -10.90
CA ALA A 119 -14.00 -6.10 -10.44
C ALA A 119 -12.99 -5.07 -10.98
N ILE A 120 -11.70 -5.37 -10.90
CA ILE A 120 -10.62 -4.50 -11.41
C ILE A 120 -10.78 -4.27 -12.91
N PHE A 121 -11.05 -5.33 -13.67
CA PHE A 121 -11.24 -5.23 -15.12
C PHE A 121 -12.46 -4.36 -15.48
N LEU A 122 -13.56 -4.49 -14.75
CA LEU A 122 -14.76 -3.68 -14.96
C LEU A 122 -14.50 -2.19 -14.63
N ILE A 123 -13.82 -1.91 -13.52
CA ILE A 123 -13.47 -0.54 -13.11
C ILE A 123 -12.55 0.11 -14.14
N ALA A 124 -11.47 -0.58 -14.55
CA ALA A 124 -10.52 -0.06 -15.52
C ALA A 124 -11.17 0.27 -16.87
N LYS A 125 -12.15 -0.53 -17.31
CA LYS A 125 -12.90 -0.29 -18.54
C LYS A 125 -13.83 0.92 -18.44
N THR A 126 -14.44 1.14 -17.28
CA THR A 126 -15.30 2.30 -17.03
C THR A 126 -14.48 3.60 -17.01
N ASP A 127 -13.36 3.65 -16.30
CA ASP A 127 -12.51 4.85 -16.24
C ASP A 127 -11.95 5.25 -17.62
N SER A 128 -11.50 4.27 -18.42
CA SER A 128 -11.03 4.53 -19.79
C SER A 128 -12.11 5.12 -20.69
N LYS A 129 -13.38 4.75 -20.47
CA LYS A 129 -14.52 5.26 -21.24
C LYS A 129 -14.91 6.69 -20.83
N TYR A 130 -14.70 7.07 -19.57
CA TYR A 130 -14.93 8.45 -19.09
C TYR A 130 -13.87 9.41 -19.64
N ILE A 131 -12.59 9.03 -19.61
CA ILE A 131 -11.50 9.86 -20.14
C ILE A 131 -11.65 10.08 -21.66
N ALA A 132 -12.17 9.10 -22.41
CA ALA A 132 -12.40 9.21 -23.85
C ALA A 132 -13.63 10.04 -24.26
N LEU A 133 -14.49 10.45 -23.32
CA LEU A 133 -15.69 11.27 -23.58
C LEU A 133 -15.50 12.76 -23.24
N GLU A 134 -14.45 13.11 -22.49
CA GLU A 134 -14.15 14.49 -22.07
C GLU A 134 -12.98 15.14 -22.85
N GLY A 135 -12.31 14.40 -23.75
CA GLY A 135 -11.28 14.91 -24.67
C GLY A 135 -11.82 15.16 -26.08
#